data_AF-A0A7V6P198-F1
#
_entry.id   AF-A0A7V6P198-F1
#
_cell.length_a   1.000
_cell.length_b   1.000
_cell.length_c   1.000
_cell.angle_alpha   90.00
_cell.angle_beta   90.00
_cell.angle_gamma   90.00
#
_symmetry.space_group_name_H-M   'P 1'
#
loop_
_entity.id
_entity.type
_entity.pdbx_description
1 polymer ?
#
loop_
_entity_poly.entity_id
_entity_poly.type
_entity_poly.pdbx_seq_one_letter_code
_entity_poly.pdbx_strand_id
1 'polypeptide(L)'
;MINIFKLSTIELEALSTYRDVLETGSNFPKNFWVQEKDTNGIKTRCSIITRYCLETLEGLSPNDLPTLNLKQIKEKLVNWRLSGMIQLNFNNDILAILKNAYPNEFRDRILTEWMWSKHGLWENDNYIIEAVKVMVKREGITHVRDIPLLDWKKRLQKHGIYNVLSRFNWSIYELFNFVYPGKFHPADFRYKVKWSSDQSLENAFYYMHKIFKNKNLELDDILLLNTSAFRKLGLAAMLVTVFESSTFKAKEYYLYRTIGDKENRKELQNEIKAAKKRHFDENMIKRLSKVAQGKFIYNLHSNNVLYGYVKRHAKLRNMSIEEFIASYGFIYKSAAQDKKNISRETLWELRKKGMTYVEIAKELDSNPTTISQLCDRYFGGDPLIPRPISDYITVQEVMNKYHVDHKTVMKVVLENGFENHTTIRFRYLNKHEIEPAMEKYIQESKHHKFMVKRYAK
;
A
#
# COMPACT_ATOMS: atom_id res chain seq x y z
N MET A 1 -37.14 15.14 -52.30
CA MET A 1 -37.75 15.55 -53.58
C MET A 1 -39.22 15.14 -53.53
N ILE A 2 -40.11 16.12 -53.59
CA ILE A 2 -41.54 15.92 -53.38
C ILE A 2 -42.12 15.13 -54.55
N ASN A 3 -42.76 14.00 -54.25
CA ASN A 3 -43.46 13.21 -55.26
C ASN A 3 -44.86 13.77 -55.47
N ILE A 4 -45.03 14.54 -56.54
CA ILE A 4 -46.27 15.23 -56.91
C ILE A 4 -47.45 14.25 -57.03
N PHE A 5 -47.20 13.00 -57.43
CA PHE A 5 -48.24 11.96 -57.59
C PHE A 5 -48.75 11.39 -56.26
N LYS A 6 -48.14 11.75 -55.12
CA LYS A 6 -48.57 11.33 -53.78
C LYS A 6 -49.25 12.45 -52.98
N LEU A 7 -49.42 13.62 -53.60
CA LEU A 7 -49.99 14.79 -52.93
C LEU A 7 -51.51 14.76 -53.01
N SER A 8 -52.15 15.25 -51.94
CA SER A 8 -53.58 15.53 -51.91
C SER A 8 -53.94 16.72 -52.80
N THR A 9 -55.21 16.83 -53.17
CA THR A 9 -55.72 17.96 -53.97
C THR A 9 -55.39 19.31 -53.33
N ILE A 10 -55.53 19.41 -52.01
CA ILE A 10 -55.24 20.64 -51.24
C ILE A 10 -53.75 21.00 -51.33
N GLU A 11 -52.86 20.01 -51.27
CA GLU A 11 -51.41 20.22 -51.38
C GLU A 11 -51.01 20.67 -52.79
N LEU A 12 -51.62 20.08 -53.83
CA LEU A 12 -51.38 20.48 -55.22
C LEU A 12 -51.86 21.90 -55.50
N GLU A 13 -53.06 22.26 -55.04
CA GLU A 13 -53.59 23.63 -55.15
C GLU A 13 -52.69 24.65 -54.44
N ALA A 14 -52.18 24.31 -53.26
CA ALA A 14 -51.27 25.16 -52.50
C ALA A 14 -49.95 25.39 -53.24
N LEU A 15 -49.37 24.34 -53.82
CA LEU A 15 -48.14 24.44 -54.61
C LEU A 15 -48.35 25.21 -55.92
N SER A 16 -49.47 25.02 -56.61
CA SER A 16 -49.82 25.81 -57.81
C SER A 16 -49.91 27.29 -57.46
N THR A 17 -50.66 27.63 -56.42
CA THR A 17 -50.80 29.01 -55.95
C THR A 17 -49.44 29.61 -55.55
N TYR A 18 -48.60 28.82 -54.88
CA TYR A 18 -47.26 29.26 -54.49
C TYR A 18 -46.35 29.52 -55.69
N ARG A 19 -46.43 28.66 -56.71
CA ARG A 19 -45.67 28.83 -57.95
C ARG A 19 -46.05 30.13 -58.67
N ASP A 20 -47.34 30.43 -58.75
CA ASP A 20 -47.82 31.68 -59.36
C ASP A 20 -47.28 32.90 -58.59
N VAL A 21 -47.25 32.86 -57.26
CA VAL A 21 -46.67 33.92 -56.40
C VAL A 21 -45.17 34.12 -56.66
N LEU A 22 -44.43 33.05 -56.91
CA LEU A 22 -43.01 33.12 -57.25
C LEU A 22 -42.77 33.65 -58.66
N GLU A 23 -43.54 33.20 -59.66
CA GLU A 23 -43.37 33.57 -61.07
C GLU A 23 -43.82 35.01 -61.36
N THR A 24 -44.98 35.41 -60.83
CA THR A 24 -45.54 36.76 -61.05
C THR A 24 -44.97 37.80 -60.09
N GLY A 25 -44.36 37.37 -58.99
CA GLY A 25 -43.96 38.25 -57.92
C GLY A 25 -45.14 38.97 -57.25
N SER A 26 -46.34 38.40 -57.28
CA SER A 26 -47.52 38.93 -56.59
C SER A 26 -47.53 38.60 -55.09
N ASN A 27 -48.53 39.10 -54.38
CA ASN A 27 -48.86 38.65 -53.02
C ASN A 27 -49.71 37.37 -53.07
N PHE A 28 -49.74 36.63 -51.96
CA PHE A 28 -50.66 35.51 -51.81
C PHE A 28 -52.13 35.97 -51.91
N PRO A 29 -53.05 35.12 -52.42
CA PRO A 29 -54.47 35.43 -52.45
C PRO A 29 -55.03 35.80 -51.08
N LYS A 30 -56.06 36.64 -51.06
CA LYS A 30 -56.72 37.06 -49.81
C LYS A 30 -57.20 35.83 -49.04
N ASN A 31 -56.96 35.82 -47.73
CA ASN A 31 -57.31 34.74 -46.79
C ASN A 31 -56.58 33.39 -46.99
N PHE A 32 -55.59 33.30 -47.88
CA PHE A 32 -54.84 32.05 -48.11
C PHE A 32 -54.28 31.45 -46.81
N TRP A 33 -53.63 32.29 -45.99
CA TRP A 33 -53.06 31.91 -44.69
C TRP A 33 -54.09 31.82 -43.56
N VAL A 34 -55.18 32.58 -43.65
CA VAL A 34 -56.24 32.65 -42.62
C VAL A 34 -56.97 31.31 -42.53
N GLN A 35 -57.20 30.65 -43.66
CA GLN A 35 -57.86 29.34 -43.72
C GLN A 35 -57.13 28.25 -42.92
N GLU A 36 -55.82 28.39 -42.70
CA GLU A 36 -55.03 27.46 -41.90
C GLU A 36 -54.74 27.97 -40.49
N LYS A 37 -55.18 29.18 -40.12
CA LYS A 37 -54.89 29.76 -38.80
C LYS A 37 -55.55 28.95 -37.69
N ASP A 38 -56.83 28.64 -37.86
CA ASP A 38 -57.68 28.00 -36.85
C ASP A 38 -57.70 26.47 -36.93
N THR A 39 -56.91 25.88 -37.83
CA THR A 39 -56.79 24.42 -37.93
C THR A 39 -56.01 23.86 -36.74
N ASN A 40 -56.64 22.96 -35.99
CA ASN A 40 -55.99 22.15 -34.96
C ASN A 40 -55.21 21.01 -35.62
N GLY A 41 -53.88 20.99 -35.43
CA GLY A 41 -52.99 19.96 -36.00
C GLY A 41 -52.09 20.47 -37.12
N ILE A 42 -51.78 19.61 -38.09
CA ILE A 42 -50.87 19.93 -39.20
C ILE A 42 -51.56 20.90 -40.17
N LYS A 43 -50.96 22.08 -40.33
CA LYS A 43 -51.32 23.08 -41.35
C LYS A 43 -50.76 22.61 -42.69
N THR A 44 -51.60 22.00 -43.51
CA THR A 44 -51.22 21.21 -44.68
C THR A 44 -50.54 22.05 -45.77
N ARG A 45 -51.10 23.22 -46.10
CA ARG A 45 -50.52 24.15 -47.10
C ARG A 45 -49.18 24.69 -46.61
N CYS A 46 -49.10 25.09 -45.34
CA CYS A 46 -47.85 25.53 -44.72
C CYS A 46 -46.78 24.42 -44.77
N SER A 47 -47.18 23.17 -44.48
CA SER A 47 -46.29 22.00 -44.49
C SER A 47 -45.70 21.75 -45.87
N ILE A 48 -46.54 21.62 -46.90
CA ILE A 48 -46.08 21.29 -48.25
C ILE A 48 -45.25 22.41 -48.88
N ILE A 49 -45.63 23.68 -48.68
CA ILE A 49 -44.88 24.82 -49.22
C ILE A 49 -43.51 24.90 -48.53
N THR A 50 -43.44 24.72 -47.22
CA THR A 50 -42.17 24.71 -46.48
C THR A 50 -41.26 23.60 -46.98
N ARG A 51 -41.79 22.39 -47.17
CA ARG A 51 -41.04 21.26 -47.73
C ARG A 51 -40.58 21.54 -49.15
N TYR A 52 -41.42 22.15 -49.98
CA TYR A 52 -41.05 22.48 -51.36
C TYR A 52 -39.88 23.45 -51.41
N CYS A 53 -39.93 24.49 -50.59
CA CYS A 53 -38.84 25.45 -50.49
C CYS A 53 -37.52 24.81 -50.02
N LEU A 54 -37.57 24.01 -48.94
CA LEU A 54 -36.36 23.41 -48.37
C LEU A 54 -35.82 22.25 -49.21
N GLU A 55 -36.67 21.34 -49.66
CA GLU A 55 -36.24 20.14 -50.41
C GLU A 55 -36.00 20.41 -51.89
N THR A 56 -36.80 21.28 -52.52
CA THR A 56 -36.80 21.44 -53.99
C THR A 56 -36.06 22.70 -54.44
N LEU A 57 -36.27 23.83 -53.77
CA LEU A 57 -35.56 25.07 -54.15
C LEU A 57 -34.13 25.08 -53.59
N GLU A 58 -33.93 24.67 -52.34
CA GLU A 58 -32.61 24.66 -51.69
C GLU A 58 -31.88 23.31 -51.84
N GLY A 59 -32.60 22.22 -52.13
CA GLY A 59 -32.00 20.89 -52.28
C GLY A 59 -31.60 20.22 -50.96
N LEU A 60 -32.16 20.64 -49.83
CA LEU A 60 -31.84 20.09 -48.51
C LEU A 60 -32.66 18.84 -48.20
N SER A 61 -32.00 17.79 -47.72
CA SER A 61 -32.71 16.68 -47.09
C SER A 61 -33.05 17.02 -45.63
N PRO A 62 -34.02 16.30 -45.00
CA PRO A 62 -34.31 16.50 -43.58
C PRO A 62 -33.07 16.40 -42.68
N ASN A 63 -32.11 15.53 -43.01
CA ASN A 63 -30.87 15.37 -42.24
C ASN A 63 -29.91 16.58 -42.34
N ASP A 64 -30.04 17.38 -43.39
CA ASP A 64 -29.18 18.54 -43.63
C ASP A 64 -29.74 19.81 -42.97
N LEU A 65 -31.01 19.83 -42.57
CA LEU A 65 -31.67 20.99 -41.97
C LEU A 65 -30.95 21.54 -40.72
N PRO A 66 -30.40 20.72 -39.80
CA PRO A 66 -29.62 21.19 -38.64
C PRO A 66 -28.32 21.93 -38.97
N THR A 67 -27.87 21.92 -40.22
CA THR A 67 -26.71 22.71 -40.65
C THR A 67 -27.02 24.21 -40.61
N LEU A 68 -28.29 24.58 -40.84
CA LEU A 68 -28.79 25.94 -40.77
C LEU A 68 -29.29 26.28 -39.36
N ASN A 69 -29.09 27.52 -38.93
CA ASN A 69 -29.74 28.04 -37.71
C ASN A 69 -31.14 28.58 -38.01
N LEU A 70 -31.97 28.75 -36.98
CA LEU A 70 -33.37 29.21 -37.15
C LEU A 70 -33.47 30.61 -37.80
N LYS A 71 -32.46 31.47 -37.60
CA LYS A 71 -32.41 32.80 -38.22
C LYS A 71 -32.19 32.70 -39.73
N GLN A 72 -31.26 31.86 -40.18
CA GLN A 72 -31.00 31.61 -41.59
C GLN A 72 -32.22 30.98 -42.27
N ILE A 73 -32.89 30.04 -41.60
CA ILE A 73 -34.13 29.46 -42.11
C ILE A 73 -35.21 30.55 -42.24
N LYS A 74 -35.37 31.42 -41.23
CA LYS A 74 -36.28 32.57 -41.31
C LYS A 74 -35.96 33.48 -42.49
N GLU A 75 -34.70 33.86 -42.67
CA GLU A 75 -34.26 34.71 -43.78
C GLU A 75 -34.57 34.08 -45.14
N LYS A 76 -34.31 32.78 -45.31
CA LYS A 76 -34.68 32.05 -46.53
C LYS A 76 -36.19 32.02 -46.76
N LEU A 77 -36.99 31.70 -45.74
CA LEU A 77 -38.45 31.69 -45.85
C LEU A 77 -39.01 33.08 -46.19
N VAL A 78 -38.44 34.15 -45.64
CA VAL A 78 -38.80 35.54 -45.97
C VAL A 78 -38.45 35.86 -47.43
N ASN A 79 -37.26 35.48 -47.91
CA ASN A 79 -36.85 35.65 -49.31
C ASN A 79 -37.78 34.90 -50.27
N TRP A 80 -38.31 33.77 -49.84
CA TRP A 80 -39.32 32.98 -50.54
C TRP A 80 -40.76 33.48 -50.35
N ARG A 81 -40.92 34.71 -49.85
CA ARG A 81 -42.19 35.44 -49.68
C ARG A 81 -43.14 34.83 -48.65
N LEU A 82 -42.65 33.98 -47.75
CA LEU A 82 -43.47 33.29 -46.74
C LEU A 82 -43.63 34.08 -45.43
N SER A 83 -43.33 35.38 -45.41
CA SER A 83 -43.47 36.24 -44.23
C SER A 83 -44.87 36.21 -43.62
N GLY A 84 -45.91 36.15 -44.46
CA GLY A 84 -47.30 36.05 -44.01
C GLY A 84 -47.59 34.76 -43.24
N MET A 85 -47.08 33.62 -43.73
CA MET A 85 -47.17 32.33 -43.05
C MET A 85 -46.47 32.34 -41.69
N ILE A 86 -45.24 32.87 -41.66
CA ILE A 86 -44.42 32.95 -40.45
C ILE A 86 -45.14 33.71 -39.34
N GLN A 87 -45.74 34.86 -39.68
CA GLN A 87 -46.41 35.72 -38.71
C GLN A 87 -47.80 35.20 -38.31
N LEU A 88 -48.65 34.87 -39.29
CA LEU A 88 -50.07 34.58 -39.03
C LEU A 88 -50.33 33.17 -38.50
N ASN A 89 -49.58 32.17 -38.96
CA ASN A 89 -49.84 30.77 -38.63
C ASN A 89 -48.94 30.23 -37.52
N PHE A 90 -47.76 30.84 -37.32
CA PHE A 90 -46.75 30.33 -36.40
C PHE A 90 -46.20 31.38 -35.43
N ASN A 91 -46.74 32.61 -35.41
CA ASN A 91 -46.32 33.68 -34.48
C ASN A 91 -44.80 33.93 -34.45
N ASN A 92 -44.13 33.80 -35.60
CA ASN A 92 -42.67 33.86 -35.76
C ASN A 92 -41.85 32.70 -35.16
N ASP A 93 -42.48 31.60 -34.73
CA ASP A 93 -41.80 30.38 -34.30
C ASP A 93 -41.41 29.50 -35.49
N ILE A 94 -40.12 29.58 -35.87
CA ILE A 94 -39.55 28.81 -36.97
C ILE A 94 -39.46 27.31 -36.65
N LEU A 95 -39.27 26.96 -35.38
CA LEU A 95 -39.22 25.55 -35.00
C LEU A 95 -40.60 24.91 -35.12
N ALA A 96 -41.68 25.65 -34.81
CA ALA A 96 -43.04 25.20 -35.05
C ALA A 96 -43.33 24.98 -36.55
N ILE A 97 -42.78 25.82 -37.43
CA ILE A 97 -42.87 25.63 -38.89
C ILE A 97 -42.21 24.31 -39.29
N LEU A 98 -41.00 24.03 -38.79
CA LEU A 98 -40.29 22.78 -39.09
C LEU A 98 -41.02 21.55 -38.55
N LYS A 99 -41.58 21.62 -37.33
CA LYS A 99 -42.39 20.55 -36.75
C LYS A 99 -43.65 20.26 -37.57
N ASN A 100 -44.25 21.30 -38.12
CA ASN A 100 -45.41 21.18 -39.00
C ASN A 100 -45.05 20.60 -40.38
N ALA A 101 -43.86 20.95 -40.90
CA ALA A 101 -43.35 20.44 -42.17
C ALA A 101 -42.89 18.97 -42.09
N TYR A 102 -42.27 18.56 -40.99
CA TYR A 102 -41.63 17.26 -40.84
C TYR A 102 -42.12 16.47 -39.62
N PRO A 103 -43.44 16.28 -39.45
CA PRO A 103 -44.01 15.72 -38.22
C PRO A 103 -43.53 14.29 -37.94
N ASN A 104 -43.26 13.50 -38.99
CA ASN A 104 -42.78 12.13 -38.84
C ASN A 104 -41.30 12.11 -38.49
N GLU A 105 -40.47 12.98 -39.05
CA GLU A 105 -39.04 13.05 -38.76
C GLU A 105 -38.77 13.48 -37.31
N PHE A 106 -39.61 14.36 -36.75
CA PHE A 106 -39.59 14.67 -35.32
C PHE A 106 -40.09 13.51 -34.45
N ARG A 107 -41.13 12.79 -34.90
CA ARG A 107 -41.65 11.60 -34.20
C ARG A 107 -40.62 10.46 -34.15
N ASP A 108 -39.95 10.22 -35.27
CA ASP A 108 -38.94 9.18 -35.48
C ASP A 108 -37.56 9.59 -34.93
N ARG A 109 -37.46 10.79 -34.33
CA ARG A 109 -36.22 11.33 -33.73
C ARG A 109 -35.06 11.49 -34.72
N ILE A 110 -35.38 11.61 -36.01
CA ILE A 110 -34.44 12.02 -37.05
C ILE A 110 -34.08 13.50 -36.83
N LEU A 111 -35.10 14.30 -36.54
CA LEU A 111 -35.02 15.70 -36.15
C LEU A 111 -35.41 15.86 -34.68
N THR A 112 -34.70 16.72 -33.95
CA THR A 112 -35.01 17.01 -32.54
C THR A 112 -34.82 18.48 -32.25
N GLU A 113 -35.60 19.02 -31.32
CA GLU A 113 -35.66 20.47 -31.04
C GLU A 113 -34.31 21.05 -30.64
N TRP A 114 -33.50 20.26 -29.95
CA TRP A 114 -32.17 20.67 -29.52
C TRP A 114 -31.18 20.82 -30.69
N MET A 115 -31.45 20.31 -31.89
CA MET A 115 -30.52 20.44 -33.02
C MET A 115 -30.31 21.90 -33.46
N TRP A 116 -31.28 22.76 -33.18
CA TRP A 116 -31.23 24.19 -33.51
C TRP A 116 -30.81 25.07 -32.33
N SER A 117 -30.43 24.46 -31.19
CA SER A 117 -30.08 25.15 -29.95
C SER A 117 -28.68 25.76 -29.93
N LYS A 118 -27.94 25.74 -31.06
CA LYS A 118 -26.61 26.35 -31.21
C LYS A 118 -26.53 27.77 -30.62
N HIS A 119 -27.66 28.48 -30.53
CA HIS A 119 -27.75 29.86 -30.02
C HIS A 119 -28.78 30.12 -28.89
N GLY A 120 -29.28 29.11 -28.15
CA GLY A 120 -30.04 29.41 -26.91
C GLY A 120 -31.30 28.62 -26.57
N LEU A 121 -31.34 27.29 -26.76
CA LEU A 121 -32.46 26.45 -26.26
C LEU A 121 -32.04 25.53 -25.10
N TRP A 122 -30.95 25.87 -24.40
CA TRP A 122 -30.39 25.05 -23.32
C TRP A 122 -31.05 25.28 -21.96
N GLU A 123 -32.23 25.91 -21.90
CA GLU A 123 -33.01 26.04 -20.67
C GLU A 123 -33.82 24.77 -20.34
N ASN A 124 -34.10 23.93 -21.34
CA ASN A 124 -34.84 22.69 -21.15
C ASN A 124 -33.90 21.52 -20.80
N ASP A 125 -34.07 20.98 -19.60
CA ASP A 125 -33.27 19.87 -19.07
C ASP A 125 -33.35 18.61 -19.92
N ASN A 126 -34.53 18.29 -20.45
CA ASN A 126 -34.74 17.09 -21.27
C ASN A 126 -33.95 17.18 -22.58
N TYR A 127 -33.83 18.38 -23.15
CA TYR A 127 -33.05 18.62 -24.37
C TYR A 127 -31.56 18.43 -24.15
N ILE A 128 -31.04 18.87 -23.00
CA ILE A 128 -29.65 18.64 -22.63
C ILE A 128 -29.38 17.14 -22.51
N ILE A 129 -30.22 16.43 -21.75
CA ILE A 129 -30.07 14.99 -21.49
C ILE A 129 -30.10 14.21 -22.81
N GLU A 130 -31.06 14.51 -23.68
CA GLU A 130 -31.20 13.86 -24.97
C GLU A 130 -30.00 14.14 -25.88
N ALA A 131 -29.61 15.41 -26.03
CA ALA A 131 -28.49 15.83 -26.88
C ALA A 131 -27.18 15.13 -26.46
N VAL A 132 -26.87 15.11 -25.16
CA VAL A 132 -25.66 14.47 -24.64
C VAL A 132 -25.71 12.96 -24.83
N LYS A 133 -26.85 12.30 -24.56
CA LYS A 133 -26.98 10.84 -24.76
C LYS A 133 -26.83 10.44 -26.23
N VAL A 134 -27.45 11.19 -27.15
CA VAL A 134 -27.30 10.96 -28.59
C VAL A 134 -25.85 11.18 -29.03
N MET A 135 -25.20 12.23 -28.56
CA MET A 135 -23.78 12.47 -28.83
C MET A 135 -22.90 11.31 -28.34
N VAL A 136 -23.06 10.88 -27.08
CA VAL A 136 -22.30 9.77 -26.48
C VAL A 136 -22.46 8.50 -27.31
N LYS A 137 -23.69 8.20 -27.75
CA LYS A 137 -23.98 7.06 -28.63
C LYS A 137 -23.30 7.18 -30.00
N ARG A 138 -23.32 8.37 -30.62
CA ARG A 138 -22.65 8.65 -31.91
C ARG A 138 -21.13 8.56 -31.83
N GLU A 139 -20.55 8.84 -30.67
CA GLU A 139 -19.11 8.64 -30.42
C GLU A 139 -18.75 7.17 -30.13
N GLY A 140 -19.71 6.24 -30.18
CA GLY A 140 -19.48 4.80 -30.04
C GLY A 140 -19.22 4.34 -28.61
N ILE A 141 -19.57 5.15 -27.61
CA ILE A 141 -19.33 4.85 -26.21
C ILE A 141 -20.45 3.95 -25.70
N THR A 142 -20.11 2.71 -25.38
CA THR A 142 -21.05 1.72 -24.84
C THR A 142 -21.12 1.75 -23.32
N HIS A 143 -19.99 2.00 -22.65
CA HIS A 143 -19.93 2.01 -21.18
C HIS A 143 -19.78 3.43 -20.65
N VAL A 144 -20.65 3.81 -19.71
CA VAL A 144 -20.65 5.12 -19.06
C VAL A 144 -19.30 5.44 -18.42
N ARG A 145 -18.58 4.44 -17.89
CA ARG A 145 -17.25 4.59 -17.26
C ARG A 145 -16.16 5.12 -18.20
N ASP A 146 -16.33 4.98 -19.51
CA ASP A 146 -15.32 5.38 -20.49
C ASP A 146 -15.46 6.85 -20.89
N ILE A 147 -16.57 7.49 -20.54
CA ILE A 147 -16.86 8.91 -20.81
C ILE A 147 -15.67 9.81 -20.40
N PRO A 148 -15.14 9.75 -19.17
CA PRO A 148 -14.13 10.73 -18.74
C PRO A 148 -12.77 10.61 -19.46
N LEU A 149 -12.51 9.52 -20.18
CA LEU A 149 -11.25 9.26 -20.88
C LEU A 149 -11.07 10.11 -22.14
N LEU A 150 -12.16 10.71 -22.63
CA LEU A 150 -12.22 11.39 -23.91
C LEU A 150 -12.05 12.92 -23.78
N ASP A 151 -11.57 13.53 -24.87
CA ASP A 151 -11.56 14.99 -25.03
C ASP A 151 -12.96 15.47 -25.43
N TRP A 152 -13.74 15.86 -24.43
CA TRP A 152 -15.12 16.33 -24.60
C TRP A 152 -15.21 17.72 -25.20
N LYS A 153 -14.20 18.58 -25.06
CA LYS A 153 -14.23 19.90 -25.68
C LYS A 153 -14.33 19.77 -27.20
N LYS A 154 -13.45 18.96 -27.81
CA LYS A 154 -13.47 18.72 -29.26
C LYS A 154 -14.75 18.02 -29.73
N ARG A 155 -15.26 17.07 -28.94
CA ARG A 155 -16.47 16.31 -29.29
C ARG A 155 -17.74 17.16 -29.23
N LEU A 156 -17.91 17.95 -28.17
CA LEU A 156 -19.02 18.88 -28.05
C LEU A 156 -19.03 19.91 -29.20
N GLN A 157 -17.85 20.36 -29.64
CA GLN A 157 -17.71 21.23 -30.82
C GLN A 157 -18.07 20.51 -32.13
N LYS A 158 -17.56 19.29 -32.34
CA LYS A 158 -17.86 18.45 -33.51
C LYS A 158 -19.37 18.22 -33.69
N HIS A 159 -20.10 18.01 -32.59
CA HIS A 159 -21.56 17.81 -32.61
C HIS A 159 -22.36 19.11 -32.49
N GLY A 160 -21.72 20.27 -32.46
CA GLY A 160 -22.39 21.58 -32.43
C GLY A 160 -23.12 21.91 -31.12
N ILE A 161 -22.87 21.16 -30.05
CA ILE A 161 -23.55 21.34 -28.75
C ILE A 161 -22.64 21.96 -27.68
N TYR A 162 -21.47 22.48 -28.05
CA TYR A 162 -20.51 23.10 -27.12
C TYR A 162 -21.10 24.19 -26.23
N ASN A 163 -22.05 24.97 -26.74
CA ASN A 163 -22.67 26.06 -25.99
C ASN A 163 -23.56 25.58 -24.84
N VAL A 164 -23.91 24.29 -24.76
CA VAL A 164 -24.61 23.72 -23.59
C VAL A 164 -23.84 23.95 -22.29
N LEU A 165 -22.51 24.03 -22.39
CA LEU A 165 -21.63 24.25 -21.24
C LEU A 165 -21.82 25.61 -20.57
N SER A 166 -22.42 26.61 -21.23
CA SER A 166 -22.68 27.92 -20.61
C SER A 166 -23.60 27.79 -19.38
N ARG A 167 -24.53 26.84 -19.39
CA ARG A 167 -25.40 26.52 -18.25
C ARG A 167 -24.65 25.89 -17.07
N PHE A 168 -23.50 25.30 -17.34
CA PHE A 168 -22.70 24.53 -16.38
C PHE A 168 -21.38 25.22 -16.03
N ASN A 169 -21.33 26.56 -16.11
CA ASN A 169 -20.12 27.36 -15.86
C ASN A 169 -18.89 26.85 -16.63
N TRP A 170 -19.11 26.41 -17.87
CA TRP A 170 -18.09 25.82 -18.73
C TRP A 170 -17.44 24.52 -18.21
N SER A 171 -18.07 23.85 -17.24
CA SER A 171 -17.61 22.60 -16.66
C SER A 171 -18.17 21.39 -17.40
N ILE A 172 -17.27 20.62 -18.01
CA ILE A 172 -17.59 19.34 -18.64
C ILE A 172 -18.08 18.33 -17.60
N TYR A 173 -17.46 18.30 -16.41
CA TYR A 173 -17.89 17.41 -15.34
C TYR A 173 -19.34 17.70 -14.94
N GLU A 174 -19.70 18.97 -14.71
CA GLU A 174 -21.06 19.32 -14.27
C GLU A 174 -22.10 18.92 -15.32
N LEU A 175 -21.81 19.11 -16.61
CA LEU A 175 -22.67 18.61 -17.69
C LEU A 175 -22.90 17.10 -17.60
N PHE A 176 -21.82 16.31 -17.44
CA PHE A 176 -21.94 14.85 -17.39
C PHE A 176 -22.50 14.34 -16.06
N ASN A 177 -22.26 15.04 -14.94
CA ASN A 177 -22.88 14.74 -13.66
C ASN A 177 -24.38 15.04 -13.69
N PHE A 178 -24.80 16.10 -14.39
CA PHE A 178 -26.21 16.38 -14.63
C PHE A 178 -26.89 15.27 -15.45
N VAL A 179 -26.26 14.80 -16.53
CA VAL A 179 -26.85 13.74 -17.40
C VAL A 179 -26.73 12.34 -16.78
N TYR A 180 -25.69 12.09 -15.98
CA TYR A 180 -25.42 10.82 -15.30
C TYR A 180 -25.09 11.05 -13.81
N PRO A 181 -26.11 11.34 -12.97
CA PRO A 181 -25.92 11.72 -11.58
C PRO A 181 -25.09 10.72 -10.78
N GLY A 182 -24.04 11.22 -10.12
CA GLY A 182 -23.21 10.45 -9.19
C GLY A 182 -22.36 9.35 -9.84
N LYS A 183 -22.24 9.33 -11.17
CA LYS A 183 -21.45 8.31 -11.89
C LYS A 183 -19.97 8.67 -12.04
N PHE A 184 -19.62 9.93 -11.82
CA PHE A 184 -18.28 10.44 -12.05
C PHE A 184 -17.79 11.27 -10.89
N HIS A 185 -16.47 11.37 -10.76
CA HIS A 185 -15.81 12.37 -9.94
C HIS A 185 -15.20 13.46 -10.85
N PRO A 186 -15.09 14.73 -10.43
CA PRO A 186 -14.41 15.78 -11.22
C PRO A 186 -13.01 15.37 -11.66
N ALA A 187 -12.31 14.65 -10.77
CA ALA A 187 -10.99 14.08 -11.01
C ALA A 187 -10.91 13.07 -12.18
N ASP A 188 -12.02 12.48 -12.61
CA ASP A 188 -12.04 11.49 -13.70
C ASP A 188 -11.79 12.12 -15.07
N PHE A 189 -12.21 13.36 -15.26
CA PHE A 189 -12.16 14.04 -16.55
C PHE A 189 -10.79 14.66 -16.83
N ARG A 190 -10.36 14.64 -18.08
CA ARG A 190 -9.05 15.16 -18.52
C ARG A 190 -9.06 16.67 -18.79
N TYR A 191 -9.33 17.52 -17.79
CA TYR A 191 -9.16 18.98 -17.90
C TYR A 191 -8.41 19.58 -16.71
N LYS A 192 -7.71 20.70 -16.95
CA LYS A 192 -6.74 21.30 -15.99
C LYS A 192 -7.40 21.93 -14.76
N VAL A 193 -8.60 22.48 -14.91
CA VAL A 193 -9.29 23.29 -13.87
C VAL A 193 -9.56 22.50 -12.58
N LYS A 194 -9.68 21.17 -12.64
CA LYS A 194 -9.94 20.31 -11.47
C LYS A 194 -8.83 20.35 -10.39
N TRP A 195 -7.65 20.85 -10.74
CA TRP A 195 -6.53 21.00 -9.81
C TRP A 195 -6.40 22.41 -9.22
N SER A 196 -7.24 23.35 -9.66
CA SER A 196 -7.21 24.75 -9.23
C SER A 196 -8.50 25.15 -8.51
N SER A 197 -9.34 24.17 -8.14
CA SER A 197 -10.56 24.37 -7.36
C SER A 197 -10.31 24.26 -5.85
N ASP A 198 -11.24 24.75 -5.05
CA ASP A 198 -11.21 24.59 -3.58
C ASP A 198 -11.19 23.10 -3.14
N GLN A 199 -11.72 22.22 -3.98
CA GLN A 199 -11.71 20.76 -3.78
C GLN A 199 -10.47 20.06 -4.34
N SER A 200 -9.41 20.79 -4.72
CA SER A 200 -8.22 20.25 -5.40
C SER A 200 -7.53 19.12 -4.62
N LEU A 201 -7.46 19.23 -3.29
CA LEU A 201 -6.89 18.19 -2.42
C LEU A 201 -7.73 16.92 -2.38
N GLU A 202 -9.06 17.05 -2.31
CA GLU A 202 -9.98 15.90 -2.35
C GLU A 202 -9.96 15.21 -3.72
N ASN A 203 -9.96 16.00 -4.80
CA ASN A 203 -9.75 15.52 -6.16
C ASN A 203 -8.43 14.76 -6.29
N ALA A 204 -7.36 15.26 -5.70
CA ALA A 204 -6.05 14.61 -5.71
C ALA A 204 -6.08 13.29 -4.95
N PHE A 205 -6.68 13.24 -3.75
CA PHE A 205 -6.83 12.00 -3.00
C PHE A 205 -7.62 10.95 -3.78
N TYR A 206 -8.81 11.30 -4.27
CA TYR A 206 -9.64 10.40 -5.06
C TYR A 206 -8.86 9.85 -6.26
N TYR A 207 -8.16 10.73 -6.99
CA TYR A 207 -7.43 10.32 -8.20
C TYR A 207 -6.25 9.40 -7.87
N MET A 208 -5.46 9.73 -6.85
CA MET A 208 -4.39 8.85 -6.35
C MET A 208 -4.94 7.50 -5.92
N HIS A 209 -5.97 7.50 -5.07
CA HIS A 209 -6.58 6.27 -4.55
C HIS A 209 -7.12 5.37 -5.67
N LYS A 210 -7.84 5.96 -6.63
CA LYS A 210 -8.35 5.25 -7.81
C LYS A 210 -7.21 4.64 -8.63
N ILE A 211 -6.16 5.41 -8.92
CA ILE A 211 -5.03 4.92 -9.73
C ILE A 211 -4.25 3.83 -9.01
N PHE A 212 -3.95 4.02 -7.72
CA PHE A 212 -3.20 3.04 -6.92
C PHE A 212 -3.98 1.73 -6.78
N LYS A 213 -5.28 1.80 -6.49
CA LYS A 213 -6.15 0.60 -6.49
C LYS A 213 -6.24 -0.07 -7.85
N ASN A 214 -6.46 0.67 -8.93
CA ASN A 214 -6.54 0.09 -10.27
C ASN A 214 -5.22 -0.56 -10.73
N LYS A 215 -4.09 -0.16 -10.15
CA LYS A 215 -2.77 -0.72 -10.42
C LYS A 215 -2.33 -1.78 -9.40
N ASN A 216 -3.18 -2.09 -8.40
CA ASN A 216 -2.87 -2.97 -7.28
C ASN A 216 -1.52 -2.62 -6.63
N LEU A 217 -1.26 -1.34 -6.39
CA LEU A 217 -0.04 -0.90 -5.71
C LEU A 217 -0.20 -1.10 -4.20
N GLU A 218 0.75 -1.83 -3.62
CA GLU A 218 0.85 -1.98 -2.16
C GLU A 218 1.48 -0.72 -1.53
N LEU A 219 1.40 -0.61 -0.20
CA LEU A 219 1.95 0.53 0.53
C LEU A 219 3.42 0.79 0.21
N ASP A 220 4.24 -0.27 0.17
CA ASP A 220 5.66 -0.19 -0.15
C ASP A 220 5.90 0.33 -1.57
N ASP A 221 5.10 -0.11 -2.54
CA ASP A 221 5.18 0.38 -3.91
C ASP A 221 4.87 1.87 -4.00
N ILE A 222 3.82 2.31 -3.28
CA ILE A 222 3.42 3.72 -3.20
C ILE A 222 4.54 4.56 -2.59
N LEU A 223 5.18 4.08 -1.53
CA LEU A 223 6.29 4.77 -0.87
C LEU A 223 7.51 4.94 -1.80
N LEU A 224 7.76 3.97 -2.68
CA LEU A 224 8.84 4.00 -3.66
C LEU A 224 8.55 4.83 -4.92
N LEU A 225 7.30 5.30 -5.11
CA LEU A 225 6.96 6.15 -6.25
C LEU A 225 7.76 7.46 -6.24
N ASN A 226 8.49 7.68 -7.34
CA ASN A 226 9.22 8.91 -7.66
C ASN A 226 8.47 9.75 -8.71
N THR A 227 8.99 10.93 -9.03
CA THR A 227 8.34 11.88 -9.97
C THR A 227 8.12 11.28 -11.36
N SER A 228 9.04 10.44 -11.83
CA SER A 228 8.91 9.71 -13.11
C SER A 228 7.76 8.70 -13.04
N ALA A 229 7.65 7.95 -11.95
CA ALA A 229 6.56 7.01 -11.72
C ALA A 229 5.20 7.72 -11.64
N PHE A 230 5.09 8.83 -10.90
CA PHE A 230 3.89 9.67 -10.88
C PHE A 230 3.51 10.16 -12.29
N ARG A 231 4.48 10.56 -13.11
CA ARG A 231 4.23 10.94 -14.51
C ARG A 231 3.72 9.78 -15.36
N LYS A 232 4.32 8.59 -15.25
CA LYS A 232 3.86 7.37 -15.93
C LYS A 232 2.44 6.97 -15.52
N LEU A 233 2.06 7.24 -14.27
CA LEU A 233 0.71 7.01 -13.74
C LEU A 233 -0.30 8.10 -14.13
N GLY A 234 0.10 9.13 -14.89
CA GLY A 234 -0.79 10.23 -15.27
C GLY A 234 -1.06 11.26 -14.16
N LEU A 235 -0.31 11.18 -13.05
CA LEU A 235 -0.45 12.03 -11.87
C LEU A 235 0.41 13.31 -11.94
N ALA A 236 1.15 13.53 -13.03
CA ALA A 236 2.07 14.67 -13.15
C ALA A 236 1.38 16.03 -13.01
N ALA A 237 0.23 16.22 -13.66
CA ALA A 237 -0.48 17.50 -13.60
C ALA A 237 -0.91 17.84 -12.17
N MET A 238 -1.57 16.89 -11.49
CA MET A 238 -1.93 16.98 -10.08
C MET A 238 -0.72 17.30 -9.21
N LEU A 239 0.39 16.59 -9.42
CA LEU A 239 1.59 16.75 -8.61
C LEU A 239 2.13 18.18 -8.68
N VAL A 240 2.18 18.76 -9.88
CA VAL A 240 2.66 20.12 -10.10
C VAL A 240 1.74 21.15 -9.45
N THR A 241 0.43 21.03 -9.65
CA THR A 241 -0.55 22.05 -9.23
C THR A 241 -0.95 21.98 -7.76
N VAL A 242 -1.07 20.76 -7.20
CA VAL A 242 -1.60 20.56 -5.84
C VAL A 242 -0.47 20.39 -4.81
N PHE A 243 0.65 19.79 -5.22
CA PHE A 243 1.72 19.41 -4.30
C PHE A 243 3.07 20.02 -4.66
N GLU A 244 3.09 21.10 -5.46
CA GLU A 244 4.32 21.83 -5.83
C GLU A 244 5.42 20.93 -6.41
N SER A 245 5.01 19.93 -7.21
CA SER A 245 5.90 18.90 -7.78
C SER A 245 6.55 17.94 -6.76
N SER A 246 6.15 17.99 -5.48
CA SER A 246 6.67 17.14 -4.41
C SER A 246 5.90 15.82 -4.31
N THR A 247 6.56 14.72 -4.70
CA THR A 247 6.01 13.36 -4.48
C THR A 247 5.92 13.02 -3.01
N PHE A 248 6.77 13.60 -2.16
CA PHE A 248 6.72 13.41 -0.72
C PHE A 248 5.41 13.96 -0.14
N LYS A 249 5.07 15.24 -0.44
CA LYS A 249 3.82 15.87 0.02
C LYS A 249 2.58 15.09 -0.46
N ALA A 250 2.59 14.63 -1.71
CA ALA A 250 1.49 13.85 -2.28
C ALA A 250 1.29 12.51 -1.55
N LYS A 251 2.39 11.78 -1.30
CA LYS A 251 2.37 10.50 -0.58
C LYS A 251 1.96 10.69 0.88
N GLU A 252 2.51 11.68 1.57
CA GLU A 252 2.15 12.04 2.93
C GLU A 252 0.66 12.34 3.05
N TYR A 253 0.11 13.17 2.17
CA TYR A 253 -1.31 13.48 2.15
C TYR A 253 -2.19 12.25 1.88
N TYR A 254 -1.80 11.42 0.90
CA TYR A 254 -2.48 10.15 0.62
C TYR A 254 -2.52 9.25 1.86
N LEU A 255 -1.36 9.04 2.49
CA LEU A 255 -1.23 8.21 3.68
C LEU A 255 -2.07 8.76 4.83
N TYR A 256 -1.99 10.06 5.10
CA TYR A 256 -2.79 10.74 6.12
C TYR A 256 -4.29 10.49 5.94
N ARG A 257 -4.80 10.59 4.71
CA ARG A 257 -6.21 10.32 4.40
C ARG A 257 -6.56 8.84 4.54
N THR A 258 -5.63 7.93 4.27
CA THR A 258 -5.84 6.49 4.48
C THR A 258 -5.67 6.04 5.94
N ILE A 259 -5.06 6.84 6.83
CA ILE A 259 -4.97 6.53 8.28
C ILE A 259 -6.37 6.54 8.94
N GLY A 260 -7.35 7.21 8.34
CA GLY A 260 -8.75 7.17 8.76
C GLY A 260 -9.49 5.87 8.39
N ASP A 261 -8.94 5.07 7.49
CA ASP A 261 -9.56 3.85 6.98
C ASP A 261 -9.45 2.71 8.01
N LYS A 262 -10.56 2.03 8.29
CA LYS A 262 -10.62 0.97 9.31
C LYS A 262 -9.71 -0.22 8.95
N GLU A 263 -9.58 -0.53 7.66
CA GLU A 263 -8.72 -1.61 7.18
C GLU A 263 -7.25 -1.27 7.36
N ASN A 264 -6.84 -0.08 6.94
CA ASN A 264 -5.46 0.38 7.05
C ASN A 264 -5.02 0.57 8.51
N ARG A 265 -5.93 1.00 9.40
CA ARG A 265 -5.66 1.03 10.86
C ARG A 265 -5.38 -0.36 11.42
N LYS A 266 -6.11 -1.38 10.97
CA LYS A 266 -5.91 -2.77 11.41
C LYS A 266 -4.57 -3.30 10.92
N GLU A 267 -4.20 -2.98 9.68
CA GLU A 267 -2.91 -3.33 9.08
C GLU A 267 -1.74 -2.66 9.83
N LEU A 268 -1.77 -1.34 10.01
CA LEU A 268 -0.77 -0.61 10.79
C LEU A 268 -0.65 -1.13 12.22
N GLN A 269 -1.77 -1.47 12.87
CA GLN A 269 -1.73 -2.08 14.20
C GLN A 269 -1.07 -3.46 14.20
N ASN A 270 -1.28 -4.25 13.15
CA ASN A 270 -0.65 -5.56 12.99
C ASN A 270 0.86 -5.41 12.72
N GLU A 271 1.27 -4.46 11.89
CA GLU A 271 2.67 -4.14 11.64
C GLU A 271 3.39 -3.65 12.89
N ILE A 272 2.79 -2.73 13.64
CA ILE A 272 3.34 -2.25 14.92
C ILE A 272 3.46 -3.41 15.91
N LYS A 273 2.47 -4.30 15.98
CA LYS A 273 2.55 -5.51 16.81
C LYS A 273 3.67 -6.44 16.35
N ALA A 274 3.83 -6.64 15.04
CA ALA A 274 4.88 -7.47 14.47
C ALA A 274 6.28 -6.89 14.72
N ALA A 275 6.45 -5.58 14.54
CA ALA A 275 7.70 -4.87 14.81
C ALA A 275 8.07 -4.91 16.30
N LYS A 276 7.10 -4.70 17.20
CA LYS A 276 7.31 -4.86 18.65
C LYS A 276 7.72 -6.29 19.01
N LYS A 277 7.10 -7.29 18.38
CA LYS A 277 7.45 -8.70 18.58
C LYS A 277 8.88 -9.00 18.09
N ARG A 278 9.25 -8.57 16.88
CA ARG A 278 10.62 -8.71 16.35
C ARG A 278 11.66 -8.08 17.27
N HIS A 279 11.43 -6.83 17.70
CA HIS A 279 12.35 -6.15 18.60
C HIS A 279 12.48 -6.86 19.95
N PHE A 280 11.37 -7.35 20.51
CA PHE A 280 11.38 -8.16 21.72
C PHE A 280 12.19 -9.45 21.53
N ASP A 281 11.96 -10.17 20.44
CA ASP A 281 12.62 -11.44 20.14
C ASP A 281 14.14 -11.25 19.94
N GLU A 282 14.56 -10.20 19.23
CA GLU A 282 15.98 -9.82 19.09
C GLU A 282 16.63 -9.49 20.45
N ASN A 283 15.94 -8.72 21.29
CA ASN A 283 16.43 -8.40 22.63
C ASN A 283 16.52 -9.66 23.51
N MET A 284 15.63 -10.63 23.30
CA MET A 284 15.66 -11.90 24.02
C MET A 284 16.86 -12.74 23.61
N ILE A 285 17.09 -12.90 22.31
CA ILE A 285 18.27 -13.60 21.77
C ILE A 285 19.55 -12.97 22.33
N LYS A 286 19.66 -11.63 22.31
CA LYS A 286 20.83 -10.91 22.89
C LYS A 286 21.01 -11.14 24.39
N ARG A 287 19.93 -11.30 25.15
CA ARG A 287 19.99 -11.57 26.60
C ARG A 287 20.39 -13.02 26.89
N LEU A 288 19.83 -13.97 26.15
CA LEU A 288 20.13 -15.39 26.28
C LEU A 288 21.55 -15.71 25.80
N SER A 289 22.02 -15.10 24.72
CA SER A 289 23.38 -15.31 24.20
C SER A 289 24.49 -14.89 25.17
N LYS A 290 24.22 -13.92 26.06
CA LYS A 290 25.18 -13.47 27.09
C LYS A 290 25.43 -14.52 28.18
N VAL A 291 24.47 -15.40 28.42
CA VAL A 291 24.56 -16.46 29.45
C VAL A 291 24.72 -17.85 28.85
N ALA A 292 24.65 -17.96 27.52
CA ALA A 292 24.80 -19.23 26.81
C ALA A 292 26.29 -19.58 26.64
N GLN A 293 26.61 -20.86 26.80
CA GLN A 293 27.87 -21.46 26.37
C GLN A 293 27.58 -22.30 25.12
N GLY A 294 27.81 -21.70 23.95
CA GLY A 294 27.36 -22.27 22.68
C GLY A 294 25.82 -22.28 22.58
N LYS A 295 25.22 -23.45 22.36
CA LYS A 295 23.75 -23.62 22.31
C LYS A 295 23.12 -23.85 23.68
N PHE A 296 23.93 -24.08 24.73
CA PHE A 296 23.44 -24.50 26.03
C PHE A 296 23.44 -23.35 27.04
N ILE A 297 22.38 -23.26 27.84
CA ILE A 297 22.28 -22.35 28.98
C ILE A 297 22.27 -23.19 30.25
N TYR A 298 23.37 -23.12 30.98
CA TYR A 298 23.54 -23.78 32.27
C TYR A 298 23.21 -22.83 33.41
N ASN A 299 22.56 -23.33 34.45
CA ASN A 299 22.38 -22.61 35.72
C ASN A 299 21.78 -21.20 35.57
N LEU A 300 20.76 -21.03 34.72
CA LEU A 300 20.07 -19.74 34.51
C LEU A 300 19.60 -19.11 35.84
N HIS A 301 19.27 -19.93 36.84
CA HIS A 301 18.93 -19.50 38.20
C HIS A 301 20.00 -18.64 38.88
N SER A 302 21.28 -18.78 38.50
CA SER A 302 22.36 -17.93 39.02
C SER A 302 22.22 -16.47 38.56
N ASN A 303 21.53 -16.23 37.46
CA ASN A 303 21.17 -14.90 36.97
C ASN A 303 19.70 -14.59 37.30
N ASN A 304 19.44 -14.21 38.56
CA ASN A 304 18.10 -13.95 39.09
C ASN A 304 17.27 -12.98 38.23
N VAL A 305 17.91 -11.94 37.66
CA VAL A 305 17.24 -10.92 36.84
C VAL A 305 16.75 -11.53 35.52
N LEU A 306 17.61 -12.26 34.82
CA LEU A 306 17.25 -12.88 33.55
C LEU A 306 16.27 -14.06 33.75
N TYR A 307 16.50 -14.88 34.77
CA TYR A 307 15.60 -15.98 35.13
C TYR A 307 14.19 -15.46 35.45
N GLY A 308 14.07 -14.41 36.28
CA GLY A 308 12.78 -13.80 36.60
C GLY A 308 12.12 -13.14 35.39
N TYR A 309 12.90 -12.61 34.45
CA TYR A 309 12.39 -12.08 33.18
C TYR A 309 11.83 -13.20 32.29
N VAL A 310 12.61 -14.27 32.05
CA VAL A 310 12.21 -15.43 31.25
C VAL A 310 10.98 -16.11 31.86
N LYS A 311 10.97 -16.34 33.18
CA LYS A 311 9.85 -16.98 33.88
C LYS A 311 8.53 -16.21 33.72
N ARG A 312 8.57 -14.88 33.77
CA ARG A 312 7.37 -14.03 33.55
C ARG A 312 6.86 -14.14 32.12
N HIS A 313 7.75 -14.06 31.13
CA HIS A 313 7.35 -14.10 29.73
C HIS A 313 6.95 -15.50 29.23
N ALA A 314 7.54 -16.57 29.80
CA ALA A 314 7.11 -17.94 29.58
C ALA A 314 5.68 -18.16 30.11
N LYS A 315 5.39 -17.69 31.35
CA LYS A 315 4.05 -17.75 31.93
C LYS A 315 3.01 -16.99 31.10
N LEU A 316 3.34 -15.80 30.60
CA LEU A 316 2.44 -15.01 29.75
C LEU A 316 2.09 -15.70 28.42
N ARG A 317 2.92 -16.63 27.95
CA ARG A 317 2.72 -17.39 26.71
C ARG A 317 2.21 -18.81 26.95
N ASN A 318 1.89 -19.18 28.19
CA ASN A 318 1.53 -20.55 28.60
C ASN A 318 2.59 -21.59 28.18
N MET A 319 3.87 -21.22 28.26
CA MET A 319 5.01 -22.10 27.96
C MET A 319 5.79 -22.38 29.23
N SER A 320 6.43 -23.55 29.30
CA SER A 320 7.49 -23.80 30.27
C SER A 320 8.71 -22.91 29.98
N ILE A 321 9.58 -22.74 30.98
CA ILE A 321 10.85 -21.99 30.81
C ILE A 321 11.70 -22.64 29.71
N GLU A 322 11.67 -23.97 29.63
CA GLU A 322 12.42 -24.78 28.67
C GLU A 322 11.91 -24.56 27.24
N GLU A 323 10.60 -24.69 27.01
CA GLU A 323 9.99 -24.44 25.71
C GLU A 323 10.18 -22.99 25.25
N PHE A 324 10.09 -22.03 26.19
CA PHE A 324 10.32 -20.64 25.88
C PHE A 324 11.76 -20.38 25.42
N ILE A 325 12.76 -20.93 26.13
CA ILE A 325 14.18 -20.80 25.75
C ILE A 325 14.45 -21.54 24.43
N ALA A 326 13.86 -22.71 24.23
CA ALA A 326 13.97 -23.51 23.01
C ALA A 326 13.40 -22.78 21.78
N SER A 327 12.33 -22.00 21.95
CA SER A 327 11.76 -21.19 20.86
C SER A 327 12.72 -20.16 20.27
N TYR A 328 13.78 -19.81 20.99
CA TYR A 328 14.86 -18.91 20.55
C TYR A 328 16.14 -19.64 20.14
N GLY A 329 16.11 -20.98 20.02
CA GLY A 329 17.23 -21.80 19.55
C GLY A 329 18.26 -22.18 20.61
N PHE A 330 17.95 -22.00 21.90
CA PHE A 330 18.82 -22.36 23.03
C PHE A 330 18.29 -23.59 23.78
N ILE A 331 19.17 -24.38 24.39
CA ILE A 331 18.82 -25.54 25.20
C ILE A 331 19.08 -25.21 26.66
N TYR A 332 18.03 -25.25 27.49
CA TYR A 332 18.16 -25.02 28.92
C TYR A 332 18.39 -26.33 29.67
N LYS A 333 19.52 -26.44 30.39
CA LYS A 333 19.89 -27.63 31.19
C LYS A 333 19.84 -27.29 32.67
N SER A 334 18.79 -27.76 33.35
CA SER A 334 18.63 -27.57 34.79
C SER A 334 19.34 -28.68 35.57
N ALA A 335 20.06 -28.33 36.64
CA ALA A 335 20.77 -29.31 37.49
C ALA A 335 19.83 -30.34 38.15
N ALA A 336 18.54 -30.01 38.28
CA ALA A 336 17.55 -30.88 38.92
C ALA A 336 17.07 -32.05 38.02
N GLN A 337 17.09 -31.88 36.69
CA GLN A 337 16.62 -32.89 35.73
C GLN A 337 17.74 -33.81 35.22
N ASP A 338 19.01 -33.39 35.27
CA ASP A 338 20.17 -34.18 34.83
C ASP A 338 20.63 -35.27 35.83
N LYS A 339 19.78 -35.67 36.80
CA LYS A 339 19.98 -36.86 37.64
C LYS A 339 19.80 -38.16 36.83
N LYS A 340 20.45 -38.29 35.67
CA LYS A 340 20.67 -39.60 35.06
C LYS A 340 21.60 -40.41 35.96
N ASN A 341 21.41 -41.73 35.99
CA ASN A 341 22.23 -42.70 36.71
C ASN A 341 23.65 -42.74 36.13
N ILE A 342 24.45 -41.70 36.36
CA ILE A 342 25.87 -41.69 36.02
C ILE A 342 26.57 -42.55 37.07
N SER A 343 27.04 -43.73 36.66
CA SER A 343 27.72 -44.70 37.53
C SER A 343 29.01 -44.11 38.12
N ARG A 344 29.35 -44.53 39.33
CA ARG A 344 30.60 -44.16 40.01
C ARG A 344 31.84 -44.49 39.17
N GLU A 345 31.82 -45.63 38.50
CA GLU A 345 32.94 -46.18 37.72
C GLU A 345 33.22 -45.33 36.47
N THR A 346 32.19 -44.97 35.72
CA THR A 346 32.31 -44.09 34.54
C THR A 346 32.91 -42.73 34.91
N LEU A 347 32.48 -42.16 36.04
CA LEU A 347 32.93 -40.85 36.49
C LEU A 347 34.40 -40.89 36.95
N TRP A 348 34.81 -42.00 37.58
CA TRP A 348 36.21 -42.28 37.93
C TRP A 348 37.09 -42.40 36.70
N GLU A 349 36.70 -43.19 35.70
CA GLU A 349 37.50 -43.39 34.47
C GLU A 349 37.68 -42.09 33.67
N LEU A 350 36.63 -41.28 33.54
CA LEU A 350 36.73 -39.99 32.84
C LEU A 350 37.61 -38.99 33.60
N ARG A 351 37.54 -38.96 34.92
CA ARG A 351 38.47 -38.15 35.73
C ARG A 351 39.91 -38.66 35.62
N LYS A 352 40.13 -39.97 35.63
CA LYS A 352 41.46 -40.60 35.44
C LYS A 352 42.09 -40.26 34.08
N LYS A 353 41.26 -40.07 33.04
CA LYS A 353 41.70 -39.56 31.72
C LYS A 353 42.07 -38.07 31.71
N GLY A 354 41.98 -37.37 32.85
CA GLY A 354 42.38 -35.98 33.01
C GLY A 354 41.29 -34.96 32.65
N MET A 355 40.07 -35.40 32.32
CA MET A 355 39.00 -34.50 31.88
C MET A 355 38.47 -33.62 33.01
N THR A 356 38.21 -32.36 32.70
CA THR A 356 37.58 -31.38 33.61
C THR A 356 36.09 -31.67 33.79
N TYR A 357 35.45 -31.14 34.84
CA TYR A 357 34.00 -31.28 35.04
C TYR A 357 33.17 -30.72 33.89
N VAL A 358 33.69 -29.73 33.15
CA VAL A 358 33.02 -29.16 31.97
C VAL A 358 33.09 -30.10 30.77
N GLU A 359 34.22 -30.78 30.57
CA GLU A 359 34.39 -31.76 29.49
C GLU A 359 33.60 -33.03 29.77
N ILE A 360 33.62 -33.52 31.01
CA ILE A 360 32.80 -34.68 31.44
C ILE A 360 31.31 -34.37 31.25
N ALA A 361 30.88 -33.17 31.63
CA ALA A 361 29.50 -32.73 31.41
C ALA A 361 29.13 -32.71 29.92
N LYS A 362 30.05 -32.30 29.05
CA LYS A 362 29.83 -32.32 27.59
C LYS A 362 29.76 -33.74 27.04
N GLU A 363 30.61 -34.64 27.49
CA GLU A 363 30.67 -36.03 27.03
C GLU A 363 29.48 -36.87 27.52
N LEU A 364 29.05 -36.64 28.76
CA LEU A 364 27.91 -37.34 29.37
C LEU A 364 26.56 -36.63 29.16
N ASP A 365 26.54 -35.57 28.34
CA ASP A 365 25.38 -34.71 28.10
C ASP A 365 24.69 -34.25 29.41
N SER A 366 25.50 -33.84 30.39
CA SER A 366 25.08 -33.44 31.75
C SER A 366 25.50 -31.98 32.07
N ASN A 367 25.27 -31.55 33.32
CA ASN A 367 25.66 -30.23 33.82
C ASN A 367 26.95 -30.34 34.66
N PRO A 368 27.96 -29.45 34.49
CA PRO A 368 29.18 -29.46 35.29
C PRO A 368 28.96 -29.44 36.80
N THR A 369 27.92 -28.74 37.27
CA THR A 369 27.52 -28.71 38.67
C THR A 369 27.01 -30.07 39.15
N THR A 370 26.29 -30.80 38.30
CA THR A 370 25.83 -32.17 38.58
C THR A 370 27.02 -33.12 38.70
N ILE A 371 28.02 -33.00 37.81
CA ILE A 371 29.26 -33.80 37.89
C ILE A 371 30.02 -33.52 39.18
N SER A 372 30.15 -32.25 39.59
CA SER A 372 30.78 -31.89 40.87
C SER A 372 30.04 -32.49 42.07
N GLN A 373 28.70 -32.38 42.10
CA GLN A 373 27.89 -32.94 43.19
C GLN A 373 27.96 -34.48 43.24
N LEU A 374 28.08 -35.14 42.09
CA LEU A 374 28.28 -36.59 42.01
C LEU A 374 29.68 -36.99 42.49
N CYS A 375 30.72 -36.21 42.16
CA CYS A 375 32.06 -36.40 42.70
C CYS A 375 32.05 -36.31 44.23
N ASP A 376 31.46 -35.24 44.76
CA ASP A 376 31.34 -35.02 46.21
C ASP A 376 30.58 -36.16 46.90
N ARG A 377 29.51 -36.67 46.27
CA ARG A 377 28.73 -37.78 46.83
C ARG A 377 29.46 -39.13 46.79
N TYR A 378 30.12 -39.45 45.68
CA TYR A 378 30.73 -40.78 45.49
C TYR A 378 32.15 -40.91 46.04
N PHE A 379 32.89 -39.80 46.10
CA PHE A 379 34.31 -39.77 46.48
C PHE A 379 34.60 -38.78 47.61
N GLY A 380 33.59 -38.06 48.12
CA GLY A 380 33.76 -37.05 49.16
C GLY A 380 34.36 -35.73 48.66
N GLY A 381 34.68 -35.61 47.36
CA GLY A 381 35.36 -34.50 46.71
C GLY A 381 35.78 -34.87 45.28
N ASP A 382 36.72 -34.13 44.69
CA ASP A 382 37.33 -34.53 43.42
C ASP A 382 38.12 -35.85 43.61
N PRO A 383 37.80 -36.92 42.85
CA PRO A 383 38.46 -38.21 42.97
C PRO A 383 39.98 -38.20 42.75
N LEU A 384 40.52 -37.19 42.06
CA LEU A 384 41.97 -37.04 41.86
C LEU A 384 42.69 -36.31 43.02
N ILE A 385 41.95 -35.84 44.04
CA ILE A 385 42.55 -35.20 45.22
C ILE A 385 42.86 -36.28 46.29
N PRO A 386 44.11 -36.42 46.75
CA PRO A 386 44.47 -37.37 47.81
C PRO A 386 43.76 -37.03 49.13
N ARG A 387 43.33 -38.05 49.86
CA ARG A 387 42.80 -37.92 51.23
C ARG A 387 43.43 -38.99 52.14
N PRO A 388 43.72 -38.67 53.43
CA PRO A 388 43.34 -37.46 54.17
C PRO A 388 44.18 -36.22 53.80
N ILE A 389 43.54 -35.05 53.67
CA ILE A 389 44.24 -33.78 53.33
C ILE A 389 45.27 -33.40 54.41
N SER A 390 45.11 -33.86 55.66
CA SER A 390 46.07 -33.64 56.76
C SER A 390 47.47 -34.16 56.48
N ASP A 391 47.56 -35.19 55.64
CA ASP A 391 48.80 -35.93 55.39
C ASP A 391 49.55 -35.35 54.18
N TYR A 392 48.96 -34.38 53.50
CA TYR A 392 49.51 -33.72 52.33
C TYR A 392 49.66 -32.21 52.57
N ILE A 393 50.67 -31.62 51.93
CA ILE A 393 50.96 -30.19 51.98
C ILE A 393 51.04 -29.66 50.54
N THR A 394 50.51 -28.47 50.31
CA THR A 394 50.62 -27.85 48.97
C THR A 394 52.03 -27.32 48.75
N VAL A 395 52.48 -27.30 47.49
CA VAL A 395 53.79 -26.71 47.15
C VAL A 395 53.91 -25.26 47.64
N GLN A 396 52.83 -24.49 47.61
CA GLN A 396 52.82 -23.12 48.12
C GLN A 396 53.03 -23.06 49.63
N GLU A 397 52.42 -23.97 50.40
CA GLU A 397 52.65 -24.07 51.85
C GLU A 397 54.07 -24.50 52.17
N VAL A 398 54.67 -25.43 51.41
CA VAL A 398 56.08 -25.81 51.55
C VAL A 398 57.00 -24.61 51.28
N MET A 399 56.75 -23.87 50.19
CA MET A 399 57.51 -22.66 49.84
C MET A 399 57.46 -21.62 50.96
N ASN A 400 56.26 -21.39 51.51
CA ASN A 400 56.05 -20.41 52.57
C ASN A 400 56.70 -20.87 53.89
N LYS A 401 56.54 -22.15 54.26
CA LYS A 401 57.06 -22.71 55.52
C LYS A 401 58.58 -22.72 55.57
N TYR A 402 59.22 -23.03 54.44
CA TYR A 402 60.66 -23.24 54.36
C TYR A 402 61.42 -22.12 53.61
N HIS A 403 60.72 -21.05 53.20
CA HIS A 403 61.28 -19.90 52.47
C HIS A 403 62.11 -20.30 51.25
N VAL A 404 61.60 -21.25 50.47
CA VAL A 404 62.21 -21.74 49.23
C VAL A 404 61.33 -21.42 48.03
N ASP A 405 61.94 -21.31 46.85
CA ASP A 405 61.19 -21.11 45.62
C ASP A 405 60.63 -22.44 45.08
N HIS A 406 59.65 -22.34 44.20
CA HIS A 406 58.99 -23.49 43.59
C HIS A 406 59.98 -24.44 42.89
N LYS A 407 61.02 -23.89 42.23
CA LYS A 407 62.01 -24.72 41.52
C LYS A 407 62.81 -25.57 42.49
N THR A 408 63.18 -25.04 43.65
CA THR A 408 63.87 -25.80 44.69
C THR A 408 62.99 -26.91 45.24
N VAL A 409 61.72 -26.64 45.55
CA VAL A 409 60.78 -27.68 46.02
C VAL A 409 60.67 -28.80 44.98
N MET A 410 60.50 -28.45 43.71
CA MET A 410 60.39 -29.45 42.65
C MET A 410 61.67 -30.24 42.40
N LYS A 411 62.84 -29.62 42.60
CA LYS A 411 64.13 -30.30 42.54
C LYS A 411 64.24 -31.35 43.65
N VAL A 412 63.91 -31.00 44.90
CA VAL A 412 63.93 -31.93 46.04
C VAL A 412 62.95 -33.09 45.83
N VAL A 413 61.75 -32.81 45.33
CA VAL A 413 60.76 -33.84 44.97
C VAL A 413 61.31 -34.80 43.92
N LEU A 414 61.97 -34.29 42.87
CA LEU A 414 62.49 -35.10 41.77
C LEU A 414 63.72 -35.92 42.18
N GLU A 415 64.63 -35.35 42.96
CA GLU A 415 65.85 -36.03 43.43
C GLU A 415 65.56 -37.17 44.42
N ASN A 416 64.45 -37.08 45.16
CA ASN A 416 64.06 -38.10 46.13
C ASN A 416 62.90 -38.99 45.67
N GLY A 417 62.36 -38.76 44.46
CA GLY A 417 61.29 -39.57 43.88
C GLY A 417 59.95 -39.51 44.63
N PHE A 418 59.62 -38.39 45.27
CA PHE A 418 58.40 -38.27 46.09
C PHE A 418 57.11 -38.29 45.27
N GLU A 419 56.04 -38.76 45.90
CA GLU A 419 54.72 -38.80 45.30
C GLU A 419 54.18 -37.37 45.06
N ASN A 420 53.64 -37.14 43.85
CA ASN A 420 53.20 -35.81 43.42
C ASN A 420 51.86 -35.89 42.69
N HIS A 421 50.84 -35.25 43.27
CA HIS A 421 49.50 -35.18 42.70
C HIS A 421 49.23 -33.80 42.09
N THR A 422 49.08 -33.76 40.76
CA THR A 422 48.74 -32.54 40.03
C THR A 422 47.24 -32.41 39.86
N THR A 423 46.62 -31.46 40.57
CA THR A 423 45.28 -30.98 40.22
C THR A 423 45.37 -29.56 39.69
N ILE A 424 44.36 -29.12 38.92
CA ILE A 424 44.35 -27.94 38.03
C ILE A 424 44.70 -26.59 38.73
N ARG A 425 44.84 -26.57 40.05
CA ARG A 425 45.24 -25.38 40.81
C ARG A 425 46.35 -25.58 41.84
N PHE A 426 46.58 -26.81 42.34
CA PHE A 426 47.55 -27.07 43.41
C PHE A 426 48.26 -28.41 43.17
N ARG A 427 49.57 -28.45 43.47
CA ARG A 427 50.35 -29.68 43.63
C ARG A 427 50.36 -30.05 45.10
N TYR A 428 49.93 -31.26 45.42
CA TYR A 428 49.97 -31.83 46.76
C TYR A 428 51.14 -32.81 46.86
N LEU A 429 51.91 -32.67 47.93
CA LEU A 429 53.05 -33.52 48.27
C LEU A 429 52.78 -34.20 49.61
N ASN A 430 53.20 -35.45 49.79
CA ASN A 430 53.07 -36.12 51.07
C ASN A 430 53.93 -35.42 52.13
N LYS A 431 53.28 -34.93 53.18
CA LYS A 431 53.89 -34.12 54.24
C LYS A 431 55.03 -34.87 54.95
N HIS A 432 54.87 -36.18 55.13
CA HIS A 432 55.84 -37.02 55.84
C HIS A 432 57.13 -37.24 55.03
N GLU A 433 57.05 -37.10 53.71
CA GLU A 433 58.21 -37.25 52.81
C GLU A 433 58.90 -35.91 52.59
N ILE A 434 58.12 -34.86 52.28
CA ILE A 434 58.67 -33.58 51.87
C ILE A 434 59.24 -32.75 53.03
N GLU A 435 58.61 -32.76 54.21
CA GLU A 435 59.07 -31.93 55.34
C GLU A 435 60.48 -32.32 55.82
N PRO A 436 60.79 -33.61 56.07
CA PRO A 436 62.15 -34.01 56.46
C PRO A 436 63.20 -33.74 55.38
N ALA A 437 62.84 -33.94 54.11
CA ALA A 437 63.75 -33.71 52.99
C ALA A 437 64.06 -32.22 52.80
N MET A 438 63.07 -31.35 53.01
CA MET A 438 63.26 -29.90 52.98
C MET A 438 64.14 -29.43 54.15
N GLU A 439 63.93 -29.97 55.35
CA GLU A 439 64.78 -29.68 56.52
C GLU A 439 66.23 -30.09 56.27
N LYS A 440 66.45 -31.28 55.72
CA LYS A 440 67.78 -31.76 55.32
C LYS A 440 68.41 -30.85 54.26
N TYR A 441 67.65 -30.47 53.22
CA TYR A 441 68.13 -29.57 52.18
C TYR A 441 68.58 -28.20 52.76
N ILE A 442 67.81 -27.63 53.68
CA ILE A 442 68.14 -26.35 54.34
C ILE A 442 69.42 -26.48 55.19
N GLN A 443 69.58 -27.60 55.89
CA GLN A 443 70.75 -27.86 56.74
C GLN A 443 72.03 -28.13 55.94
N GLU A 444 71.95 -28.77 54.77
CA GLU A 444 73.12 -29.21 54.01
C GLU A 444 73.49 -28.24 52.87
N SER A 445 72.51 -27.53 52.31
CA SER A 445 72.72 -26.66 51.14
C SER A 445 73.47 -25.38 51.50
N LYS A 446 74.77 -25.34 51.16
CA LYS A 446 75.59 -24.11 51.25
C LYS A 446 74.98 -22.95 50.46
N HIS A 447 74.34 -23.24 49.33
CA HIS A 447 73.70 -22.25 48.47
C HIS A 447 72.46 -21.62 49.13
N HIS A 448 71.60 -22.43 49.75
CA HIS A 448 70.44 -21.93 50.47
C HIS A 448 70.85 -21.10 51.70
N LYS A 449 71.82 -21.56 52.49
CA LYS A 449 72.37 -20.79 53.63
C LYS A 449 72.95 -19.44 53.21
N PHE A 450 73.60 -19.37 52.05
CA PHE A 450 74.13 -18.12 51.50
C PHE A 450 72.99 -17.19 51.05
N MET A 451 71.98 -17.72 50.37
CA MET A 451 70.79 -16.96 49.94
C MET A 451 70.04 -16.36 51.14
N VAL A 452 69.73 -17.15 52.17
CA VAL A 452 69.05 -16.65 53.38
C VAL A 452 69.87 -15.55 54.06
N LYS A 453 71.20 -15.73 54.22
CA LYS A 453 72.08 -14.69 54.78
C LYS A 453 72.10 -13.39 53.97
N ARG A 454 72.00 -13.47 52.64
CA ARG A 454 72.01 -12.31 51.74
C ARG A 454 70.74 -11.46 51.85
N TYR A 455 69.60 -12.08 52.16
CA TYR A 455 68.29 -11.43 52.17
C TYR A 455 67.68 -11.27 53.58
N ALA A 456 68.39 -11.63 54.65
CA ALA A 456 67.94 -11.48 56.05
C ALA A 456 68.10 -10.06 56.63
N LYS A 457 67.95 -9.01 55.79
CA LYS A 457 67.96 -7.60 56.23
C LYS A 457 66.56 -7.01 56.23
#